data_AF-A0A2G5TLA5-F1
#
_entry.id   AF-A0A2G5TLA5-F1
#
_cell.length_a   1.000
_cell.length_b   1.000
_cell.length_c   1.000
_cell.angle_alpha   90.00
_cell.angle_beta   90.00
_cell.angle_gamma   90.00
#
_symmetry.space_group_name_H-M   'P 1'
#
loop_
_entity.id
_entity.type
_entity.pdbx_description
1 polymer ?
#
loop_
_entity_poly.entity_id
_entity_poly.type
_entity_poly.pdbx_seq_one_letter_code
_entity_poly.pdbx_strand_id
1 'polypeptide(L)'
;MNNQVIEHLELELTRKKQDVLRMEQLLEEKQSELEGEMEKTKEREDENLELRSLLEKSGQTTEKALKDSKKRLEESENKRKSTLEKYVQIENDLNTKLDDALQNVEKSQKMTSLLEDQLLREQQTRKSTIDAHKAQNKKIEELKVFFKDVLSSEEGLLDEVIKENRNAVFAHLALIISRIPIVK
;
A
#
# COMPACT_ATOMS: atom_id res chain seq x y z
N MET A 1 -83.99 -86.43 -47.81
CA MET A 1 -84.03 -85.21 -46.98
C MET A 1 -83.07 -85.29 -45.80
N ASN A 2 -83.09 -86.35 -44.97
CA ASN A 2 -82.15 -86.48 -43.83
C ASN A 2 -80.66 -86.53 -44.21
N ASN A 3 -80.27 -87.25 -45.28
CA ASN A 3 -78.85 -87.35 -45.67
C ASN A 3 -78.24 -86.02 -46.14
N GLN A 4 -79.02 -85.15 -46.78
CA GLN A 4 -78.55 -83.82 -47.21
C GLN A 4 -78.34 -82.87 -46.03
N VAL A 5 -79.16 -83.01 -44.98
CA VAL A 5 -79.00 -82.23 -43.74
C VAL A 5 -77.77 -82.70 -42.96
N ILE A 6 -77.53 -84.02 -42.89
CA ILE A 6 -76.34 -84.59 -42.26
C ILE A 6 -75.06 -84.12 -42.98
N GLU A 7 -75.02 -84.19 -44.31
CA GLU A 7 -73.87 -83.75 -45.11
C GLU A 7 -73.58 -82.24 -44.93
N HIS A 8 -74.62 -81.41 -44.86
CA HIS A 8 -74.47 -79.98 -44.57
C HIS A 8 -73.91 -79.74 -43.15
N LEU A 9 -74.41 -80.46 -42.15
CA LEU A 9 -73.93 -80.36 -40.76
C LEU A 9 -72.49 -80.84 -40.62
N GLU A 10 -72.08 -81.89 -41.33
CA GLU A 10 -70.70 -82.38 -41.35
C GLU A 10 -69.74 -81.37 -42.00
N LEU A 11 -70.17 -80.72 -43.07
CA LEU A 11 -69.39 -79.68 -43.75
C LEU A 11 -69.27 -78.42 -42.88
N GLU A 12 -70.34 -78.01 -42.20
CA GLU A 12 -70.32 -76.90 -41.24
C GLU A 12 -69.44 -77.22 -40.01
N LEU A 13 -69.53 -78.44 -39.48
CA LEU A 13 -68.64 -78.90 -38.40
C LEU A 13 -67.18 -78.86 -38.83
N THR A 14 -66.87 -79.27 -40.06
CA THR A 14 -65.51 -79.24 -40.60
C THR A 14 -64.99 -77.82 -40.76
N ARG A 15 -65.82 -76.90 -41.27
CA ARG A 15 -65.48 -75.46 -41.34
C ARG A 15 -65.23 -74.88 -39.96
N LYS A 16 -66.10 -75.16 -38.98
CA LYS A 16 -65.92 -74.70 -37.60
C LYS A 16 -64.65 -75.25 -36.95
N LYS A 17 -64.29 -76.50 -37.20
CA LYS A 17 -63.01 -77.08 -36.73
C LYS A 17 -61.80 -76.37 -37.34
N GLN A 18 -61.85 -76.02 -38.62
CA GLN A 18 -60.79 -75.23 -39.27
C GLN A 18 -60.70 -73.81 -38.69
N ASP A 19 -61.84 -73.16 -38.45
CA ASP A 19 -61.87 -71.83 -37.82
C ASP A 19 -61.28 -71.85 -36.41
N VAL A 20 -61.63 -72.86 -35.59
CA VAL A 20 -61.07 -73.05 -34.25
C VAL A 20 -59.57 -73.24 -34.32
N LEU A 21 -59.07 -74.13 -35.19
CA LEU A 21 -57.63 -74.35 -35.35
C LEU A 21 -56.90 -73.05 -35.76
N ARG A 22 -57.48 -72.26 -36.66
CA ARG A 22 -56.93 -70.96 -37.06
C ARG A 22 -56.92 -69.95 -35.91
N MET A 23 -57.97 -69.94 -35.10
CA MET A 23 -58.05 -69.07 -33.91
C MET A 23 -57.05 -69.49 -32.83
N GLU A 24 -56.82 -70.79 -32.63
CA GLU A 24 -55.81 -71.31 -31.70
C GLU A 24 -54.40 -70.90 -32.13
N GLN A 25 -54.07 -71.04 -33.43
CA GLN A 25 -52.78 -70.60 -33.97
C GLN A 25 -52.56 -69.09 -33.80
N LEU A 26 -53.58 -68.28 -34.11
CA LEU A 26 -53.49 -66.83 -33.93
C LEU A 26 -53.35 -66.45 -32.44
N LEU A 27 -54.00 -67.19 -31.55
CA LEU A 27 -53.91 -66.96 -30.11
C LEU A 27 -52.51 -67.30 -29.58
N GLU A 28 -51.90 -68.39 -30.07
CA GLU A 28 -50.52 -68.78 -29.75
C GLU A 28 -49.51 -67.75 -30.28
N GLU A 29 -49.65 -67.28 -31.52
CA GLU A 29 -48.83 -66.20 -32.08
C GLU A 29 -48.93 -64.92 -31.23
N LYS A 30 -50.15 -64.53 -30.84
CA LYS A 30 -50.37 -63.32 -30.03
C LYS A 30 -49.86 -63.47 -28.60
N GLN A 31 -49.92 -64.68 -28.02
CA GLN A 31 -49.29 -64.95 -26.72
C GLN A 31 -47.77 -64.83 -26.80
N SER A 32 -47.15 -65.39 -27.85
CA SER A 32 -45.69 -65.28 -28.04
C SER A 32 -45.25 -63.83 -28.28
N GLU A 33 -46.00 -63.04 -29.07
CA GLU A 33 -45.76 -61.60 -29.25
C GLU A 33 -45.87 -60.84 -27.91
N LEU A 34 -46.89 -61.15 -27.11
CA LEU A 34 -47.12 -60.51 -25.82
C LEU A 34 -45.98 -60.80 -24.84
N GLU A 35 -45.54 -62.06 -24.76
CA GLU A 35 -44.41 -62.46 -23.90
C GLU A 35 -43.12 -61.74 -24.32
N GLY A 36 -42.85 -61.64 -25.62
CA GLY A 36 -41.69 -60.92 -26.13
C GLY A 36 -41.73 -59.41 -25.83
N GLU A 37 -42.89 -58.77 -25.92
CA GLU A 37 -43.04 -57.35 -25.54
C GLU A 37 -42.97 -57.14 -24.01
N MET A 38 -43.45 -58.10 -23.21
CA MET A 38 -43.29 -58.07 -21.76
C MET A 38 -41.81 -58.14 -21.36
N GLU A 39 -41.02 -58.99 -21.99
CA GLU A 39 -39.58 -59.11 -21.73
C GLU A 39 -38.84 -57.81 -22.10
N LYS A 40 -39.09 -57.25 -23.29
CA LYS A 40 -38.53 -55.95 -23.68
C LYS A 40 -38.93 -54.81 -22.74
N THR A 41 -40.16 -54.82 -22.25
CA THR A 41 -40.65 -53.80 -21.31
C THR A 41 -39.89 -53.91 -19.99
N LYS A 42 -39.69 -55.14 -19.49
CA LYS A 42 -38.92 -55.39 -18.28
C LYS A 42 -37.46 -54.95 -18.41
N GLU A 43 -36.80 -55.30 -19.52
CA GLU A 43 -35.43 -54.84 -19.79
C GLU A 43 -35.32 -53.31 -19.79
N ARG A 44 -36.28 -52.62 -20.41
CA ARG A 44 -36.33 -51.15 -20.41
C ARG A 44 -36.59 -50.56 -19.02
N GLU A 45 -37.42 -51.21 -18.21
CA GLU A 45 -37.68 -50.79 -16.83
C GLU A 45 -36.42 -50.92 -15.97
N ASP A 46 -35.69 -52.04 -16.09
CA ASP A 46 -34.43 -52.28 -15.40
C ASP A 46 -33.36 -51.24 -15.81
N GLU A 47 -33.22 -50.96 -17.11
CA GLU A 47 -32.32 -49.91 -17.60
C GLU A 47 -32.71 -48.52 -17.07
N ASN A 48 -34.01 -48.20 -17.02
CA ASN A 48 -34.50 -46.93 -16.49
C ASN A 48 -34.16 -46.78 -14.99
N LEU A 49 -34.29 -47.86 -14.22
CA LEU A 49 -33.92 -47.88 -12.80
C LEU A 49 -32.42 -47.65 -12.61
N GLU A 50 -31.57 -48.29 -13.42
CA GLU A 50 -30.12 -48.06 -13.39
C GLU A 50 -29.77 -46.61 -13.73
N LEU A 51 -30.36 -46.05 -14.80
CA LEU A 51 -30.14 -44.67 -15.20
C LEU A 51 -30.56 -43.68 -14.12
N ARG A 52 -31.70 -43.91 -13.45
CA ARG A 52 -32.15 -43.10 -12.30
C ARG A 52 -31.16 -43.16 -11.14
N SER A 53 -30.66 -44.36 -10.81
CA SER A 53 -29.65 -44.54 -9.75
C SER A 53 -28.35 -43.79 -10.07
N LEU A 54 -27.88 -43.86 -11.31
CA LEU A 54 -26.69 -43.14 -11.76
C LEU A 54 -26.88 -41.63 -11.71
N LEU A 55 -28.06 -41.15 -12.12
CA LEU A 55 -28.39 -39.73 -12.12
C LEU A 55 -28.47 -39.18 -10.69
N GLU A 56 -29.04 -39.94 -9.76
CA GLU A 56 -29.06 -39.58 -8.33
C GLU A 56 -27.64 -39.51 -7.74
N LYS A 57 -26.81 -40.54 -7.96
CA LYS A 57 -25.41 -40.56 -7.49
C LYS A 57 -24.61 -39.40 -8.08
N SER A 58 -24.79 -39.12 -9.37
CA SER A 58 -24.16 -38.00 -10.05
C SER A 58 -24.60 -36.65 -9.45
N GLY A 59 -25.90 -36.49 -9.18
CA GLY A 59 -26.45 -35.32 -8.53
C GLY A 59 -25.85 -35.08 -7.14
N GLN A 60 -25.83 -36.11 -6.28
CA GLN A 60 -25.25 -36.04 -4.94
C GLN A 60 -23.75 -35.69 -4.97
N THR A 61 -23.00 -36.29 -5.90
CA THR A 61 -21.56 -36.02 -6.06
C THR A 61 -21.31 -34.58 -6.50
N THR A 62 -22.11 -34.10 -7.46
CA THR A 62 -22.00 -32.74 -7.99
C THR A 62 -22.38 -31.70 -6.92
N GLU A 63 -23.45 -31.94 -6.16
CA GLU A 63 -23.88 -31.06 -5.06
C GLU A 63 -22.81 -30.98 -3.97
N LYS A 64 -22.22 -32.12 -3.59
CA LYS A 64 -21.12 -32.16 -2.61
C LYS A 64 -19.90 -31.38 -3.11
N ALA A 65 -19.49 -31.60 -4.36
CA ALA A 65 -18.36 -30.87 -4.96
C ALA A 65 -18.63 -29.36 -5.02
N LEU A 66 -19.85 -28.96 -5.35
CA LEU A 66 -20.26 -27.55 -5.37
C LEU A 66 -20.19 -26.92 -3.98
N LYS A 67 -20.68 -27.63 -2.96
CA LYS A 67 -20.64 -27.17 -1.55
C LYS A 67 -19.20 -27.02 -1.06
N ASP A 68 -18.34 -27.99 -1.35
CA ASP A 68 -16.92 -27.93 -0.98
C ASP A 68 -16.19 -26.80 -1.71
N SER A 69 -16.47 -26.58 -3.00
CA SER A 69 -15.92 -25.47 -3.78
C SER A 69 -16.35 -24.12 -3.23
N LYS A 70 -17.64 -23.95 -2.94
CA LYS A 70 -18.18 -22.72 -2.32
C LYS A 70 -17.50 -22.42 -0.98
N LYS A 71 -17.36 -23.43 -0.12
CA LYS A 71 -16.69 -23.28 1.17
C LYS A 71 -15.22 -22.83 1.01
N ARG A 72 -14.47 -23.46 0.10
CA ARG A 72 -13.07 -23.07 -0.18
C ARG A 72 -12.98 -21.64 -0.72
N LEU A 73 -13.91 -21.24 -1.57
CA LEU A 73 -13.97 -19.89 -2.12
C LEU A 73 -14.24 -18.86 -1.01
N GLU A 74 -15.21 -19.10 -0.15
CA GLU A 74 -15.52 -18.24 1.01
C GLU A 74 -14.34 -18.14 1.99
N GLU A 75 -13.66 -19.25 2.30
CA GLU A 75 -12.45 -19.24 3.14
C GLU A 75 -11.31 -18.43 2.50
N SER A 76 -11.12 -18.54 1.18
CA SER A 76 -10.12 -17.79 0.43
C SER A 76 -10.42 -16.28 0.44
N GLU A 77 -11.68 -15.92 0.20
CA GLU A 77 -12.14 -14.53 0.22
C GLU A 77 -12.01 -13.90 1.61
N ASN A 78 -12.34 -14.65 2.67
CA ASN A 78 -12.18 -14.17 4.04
C ASN A 78 -10.70 -13.93 4.39
N LYS A 79 -9.79 -14.82 3.96
CA LYS A 79 -8.34 -14.62 4.12
C LYS A 79 -7.83 -13.41 3.34
N ARG A 80 -8.32 -13.23 2.11
CA ARG A 80 -7.99 -12.07 1.26
C ARG A 80 -8.44 -10.76 1.92
N LYS A 81 -9.68 -10.72 2.40
CA LYS A 81 -10.24 -9.57 3.12
C LYS A 81 -9.41 -9.21 4.36
N SER A 82 -9.11 -10.18 5.22
CA SER A 82 -8.29 -9.94 6.42
C SER A 82 -6.89 -9.43 6.09
N THR A 83 -6.28 -9.96 5.02
CA THR A 83 -4.98 -9.48 4.54
C THR A 83 -5.07 -8.04 4.04
N LEU A 84 -6.12 -7.70 3.29
CA LEU A 84 -6.33 -6.36 2.79
C LEU A 84 -6.54 -5.34 3.92
N GLU A 85 -7.33 -5.69 4.94
CA GLU A 85 -7.54 -4.87 6.13
C GLU A 85 -6.22 -4.57 6.86
N LYS A 86 -5.31 -5.56 6.96
CA LYS A 86 -3.97 -5.35 7.51
C LYS A 86 -3.13 -4.39 6.67
N TYR A 87 -3.18 -4.51 5.34
CA TYR A 87 -2.45 -3.59 4.47
C TYR A 87 -2.96 -2.16 4.57
N VAL A 88 -4.28 -1.97 4.65
CA VAL A 88 -4.88 -0.64 4.87
C VAL A 88 -4.43 -0.04 6.20
N GLN A 89 -4.37 -0.84 7.28
CA GLN A 89 -3.86 -0.36 8.55
C GLN A 89 -2.38 0.08 8.46
N ILE A 90 -1.54 -0.72 7.82
CA ILE A 90 -0.12 -0.40 7.62
C ILE A 90 0.03 0.89 6.79
N GLU A 91 -0.76 1.05 5.74
CA GLU A 91 -0.77 2.25 4.90
C GLU A 91 -1.13 3.50 5.72
N ASN A 92 -2.17 3.42 6.55
CA ASN A 92 -2.56 4.53 7.43
C ASN A 92 -1.47 4.87 8.46
N ASP A 93 -0.85 3.87 9.07
CA ASP A 93 0.24 4.06 10.03
C ASP A 93 1.46 4.71 9.35
N LEU A 94 1.78 4.30 8.11
CA LEU A 94 2.88 4.87 7.34
C LEU A 94 2.59 6.32 6.92
N ASN A 95 1.37 6.63 6.50
CA ASN A 95 0.97 8.00 6.17
C ASN A 95 1.07 8.92 7.39
N THR A 96 0.62 8.45 8.56
CA THR A 96 0.74 9.22 9.81
C THR A 96 2.21 9.50 10.17
N LYS A 97 3.08 8.48 10.05
CA LYS A 97 4.52 8.66 10.29
C LYS A 97 5.19 9.59 9.28
N LEU A 98 4.73 9.57 8.03
CA LEU A 98 5.22 10.47 6.99
C LEU A 98 4.87 11.92 7.32
N ASP A 99 3.62 12.18 7.72
CA ASP A 99 3.17 13.52 8.12
C ASP A 99 3.97 14.04 9.33
N ASP A 100 4.17 13.21 10.35
CA ASP A 100 5.00 13.55 11.51
C ASP A 100 6.45 13.88 11.12
N ALA A 101 7.03 13.08 10.22
CA ALA A 101 8.38 13.32 9.71
C ALA A 101 8.48 14.63 8.94
N LEU A 102 7.50 14.93 8.07
CA LEU A 102 7.45 16.19 7.33
C LEU A 102 7.35 17.40 8.26
N GLN A 103 6.50 17.34 9.29
CA GLN A 103 6.41 18.42 10.29
C GLN A 103 7.72 18.60 11.06
N ASN A 104 8.41 17.51 11.41
CA ASN A 104 9.69 17.58 12.11
C ASN A 104 10.80 18.17 11.24
N VAL A 105 10.82 17.84 9.95
CA VAL A 105 11.73 18.45 8.97
C VAL A 105 11.48 19.95 8.88
N GLU A 106 10.22 20.38 8.75
CA GLU A 106 9.88 21.81 8.67
C GLU A 106 10.32 22.58 9.93
N LYS A 107 10.05 22.03 11.13
CA LYS A 107 10.50 22.61 12.40
C LYS A 107 12.03 22.71 12.48
N SER A 108 12.72 21.64 12.09
CA SER A 108 14.18 21.59 12.11
C SER A 108 14.78 22.60 11.13
N GLN A 109 14.22 22.72 9.93
CA GLN A 109 14.67 23.68 8.92
C GLN A 109 14.50 25.13 9.38
N LYS A 110 13.36 25.45 10.02
CA LYS A 110 13.14 26.78 10.63
C LYS A 110 14.15 27.06 11.74
N MET A 111 14.42 26.09 12.61
CA MET A 111 15.40 26.24 13.68
C MET A 111 16.81 26.44 13.13
N THR A 112 17.22 25.65 12.14
CA THR A 112 18.53 25.78 11.49
C THR A 112 18.71 27.18 10.89
N SER A 113 17.71 27.67 10.15
CA SER A 113 17.76 29.02 9.57
C SER A 113 17.90 30.12 10.63
N LEU A 114 17.18 30.00 11.76
CA LEU A 114 17.31 30.97 12.88
C LEU A 114 18.71 30.94 13.50
N LEU A 115 19.29 29.75 13.68
CA LEU A 115 20.63 29.59 14.23
C LEU A 115 21.70 30.12 13.28
N GLU A 116 21.56 29.89 11.97
CA GLU A 116 22.45 30.44 10.94
C GLU A 116 22.42 31.97 10.95
N ASP A 117 21.24 32.58 11.03
CA ASP A 117 21.08 34.04 11.13
C ASP A 117 21.67 34.61 12.41
N GLN A 118 21.55 33.89 13.53
CA GLN A 118 22.14 34.31 14.81
C GLN A 118 23.67 34.22 14.76
N LEU A 119 24.20 33.13 14.22
CA LEU A 119 25.65 32.94 14.05
C LEU A 119 26.25 34.02 13.16
N LEU A 120 25.60 34.35 12.04
CA LEU A 120 26.06 35.40 11.14
C LEU A 120 26.13 36.76 11.85
N ARG A 121 25.09 37.11 12.61
CA ARG A 121 25.04 38.36 13.39
C ARG A 121 26.12 38.40 14.48
N GLU A 122 26.34 37.29 15.18
CA GLU A 122 27.41 37.19 16.18
C GLU A 122 28.79 37.36 15.54
N GLN A 123 29.06 36.67 14.43
CA GLN A 123 30.31 36.78 13.70
C GLN A 123 30.58 38.21 13.22
N GLN A 124 29.55 38.88 12.69
CA GLN A 124 29.67 40.27 12.24
C GLN A 124 29.94 41.22 13.43
N THR A 125 29.24 41.04 14.54
CA THR A 125 29.44 41.83 15.76
C THR A 125 30.85 41.62 16.30
N ARG A 126 31.27 40.37 16.45
CA ARG A 126 32.61 40.01 16.91
C ARG A 126 33.70 40.60 16.02
N LYS A 127 33.54 40.53 14.70
CA LYS A 127 34.48 41.13 13.75
C LYS A 127 34.57 42.65 13.97
N SER A 128 33.43 43.33 14.06
CA SER A 128 33.37 44.77 14.33
C SER A 128 34.06 45.13 15.65
N THR A 129 33.85 44.34 16.71
CA THR A 129 34.50 44.54 18.02
C THR A 129 36.02 44.35 17.94
N ILE A 130 36.48 43.29 17.25
CA ILE A 130 37.91 43.04 17.02
C ILE A 130 38.54 44.20 16.25
N ASP A 131 37.91 44.66 15.17
CA ASP A 131 38.41 45.76 14.35
C ASP A 131 38.47 47.08 15.16
N ALA A 132 37.47 47.35 16.00
CA ALA A 132 37.44 48.50 16.91
C ALA A 132 38.59 48.45 17.94
N HIS A 133 38.81 47.31 18.59
CA HIS A 133 39.94 47.14 19.52
C HIS A 133 41.29 47.22 18.81
N LYS A 134 41.42 46.67 17.60
CA LYS A 134 42.64 46.78 16.81
C LYS A 134 42.96 48.23 16.46
N ALA A 135 41.95 49.01 16.09
CA ALA A 135 42.10 50.45 15.83
C ALA A 135 42.47 51.21 17.11
N GLN A 136 41.81 50.92 18.22
CA GLN A 136 42.11 51.50 19.54
C GLN A 136 43.57 51.23 19.94
N ASN A 137 44.00 49.97 19.89
CA ASN A 137 45.36 49.56 20.25
C ASN A 137 46.41 50.23 19.37
N LYS A 138 46.16 50.39 18.06
CA LYS A 138 47.04 51.14 17.17
C LYS A 138 47.20 52.60 17.62
N LYS A 139 46.11 53.26 18.02
CA LYS A 139 46.16 54.66 18.51
C LYS A 139 46.81 54.80 19.87
N ILE A 140 46.64 53.82 20.76
CA ILE A 140 47.39 53.76 22.02
C ILE A 140 48.89 53.61 21.75
N GLU A 141 49.28 52.79 20.77
CA GLU A 141 50.68 52.62 20.42
C GLU A 141 51.27 53.90 19.79
N GLU A 142 50.53 54.60 18.90
CA GLU A 142 50.91 55.94 18.41
C GLU A 142 51.12 56.92 19.58
N LEU A 143 50.27 56.88 20.60
CA LEU A 143 50.40 57.71 21.80
C LEU A 143 51.65 57.36 22.63
N LYS A 144 51.96 56.06 22.81
CA LYS A 144 53.17 55.63 23.51
C LYS A 144 54.43 56.08 22.77
N VAL A 145 54.46 55.94 21.45
CA VAL A 145 55.57 56.42 20.61
C VAL A 145 55.72 57.92 20.77
N PHE A 146 54.62 58.69 20.68
CA PHE A 146 54.65 60.13 20.92
C PHE A 146 55.24 60.49 22.29
N PHE A 147 54.79 59.83 23.37
CA PHE A 147 55.36 60.08 24.70
C PHE A 147 56.82 59.66 24.80
N LYS A 148 57.24 58.56 24.17
CA LYS A 148 58.64 58.16 24.13
C LYS A 148 59.46 59.21 23.39
N ASP A 149 59.05 59.65 22.22
CA ASP A 149 59.80 60.62 21.39
C ASP A 149 59.87 61.99 22.07
N VAL A 150 58.79 62.42 22.72
CA VAL A 150 58.79 63.65 23.51
C VAL A 150 59.67 63.48 24.75
N LEU A 151 59.43 62.48 25.61
CA LEU A 151 60.08 62.34 26.93
C LEU A 151 61.51 61.76 26.90
N SER A 152 62.00 61.20 25.78
CA SER A 152 63.35 60.61 25.69
C SER A 152 64.43 61.60 25.23
N SER A 153 64.11 62.87 25.05
CA SER A 153 65.12 63.91 24.78
C SER A 153 65.98 64.13 26.04
N GLU A 154 67.31 64.18 25.88
CA GLU A 154 68.29 64.39 26.95
C GLU A 154 67.85 65.47 27.97
N GLU A 155 68.08 65.20 29.25
CA GLU A 155 67.71 66.07 30.39
C GLU A 155 68.14 67.52 30.14
N GLY A 156 67.17 68.36 29.74
CA GLY A 156 67.37 69.78 29.41
C GLY A 156 66.63 70.23 28.15
N LEU A 157 66.61 69.41 27.09
CA LEU A 157 65.99 69.74 25.80
C LEU A 157 64.45 69.68 25.85
N LEU A 158 63.91 68.81 26.71
CA LEU A 158 62.48 68.64 26.95
C LEU A 158 61.83 69.94 27.45
N ASP A 159 62.48 70.59 28.41
CA ASP A 159 61.98 71.81 29.03
C ASP A 159 62.03 73.01 28.07
N GLU A 160 63.01 73.05 27.16
CA GLU A 160 63.08 74.07 26.10
C GLU A 160 62.00 73.86 25.03
N VAL A 161 61.82 72.63 24.53
CA VAL A 161 60.79 72.31 23.52
C VAL A 161 59.38 72.52 24.06
N ILE A 162 59.12 72.15 25.32
CA ILE A 162 57.84 72.39 25.99
C ILE A 162 57.64 73.87 26.29
N LYS A 163 58.69 74.65 26.62
CA LYS A 163 58.58 76.10 26.83
C LYS A 163 58.32 76.87 25.54
N GLU A 164 58.97 76.51 24.43
CA GLU A 164 58.84 77.23 23.16
C GLU A 164 57.56 76.89 22.40
N ASN A 165 57.12 75.62 22.43
CA ASN A 165 56.02 75.15 21.59
C ASN A 165 54.91 74.38 22.35
N ARG A 166 54.72 74.75 23.63
CA ARG A 166 53.71 74.16 24.54
C ARG A 166 52.37 73.88 23.86
N ASN A 167 51.83 74.90 23.19
CA ASN A 167 50.50 74.81 22.57
C ASN A 167 50.46 73.78 21.44
N ALA A 168 51.53 73.65 20.65
CA ALA A 168 51.61 72.66 19.57
C ALA A 168 51.68 71.23 20.12
N VAL A 169 52.46 71.00 21.18
CA VAL A 169 52.58 69.70 21.86
C VAL A 169 51.23 69.28 22.46
N PHE A 170 50.56 70.16 23.19
CA PHE A 170 49.25 69.87 23.77
C PHE A 170 48.15 69.73 22.70
N ALA A 171 48.18 70.52 21.62
CA ALA A 171 47.26 70.35 20.51
C ALA A 171 47.44 69.00 19.81
N HIS A 172 48.68 68.55 19.62
CA HIS A 172 48.97 67.24 19.03
C HIS A 172 48.54 66.10 19.95
N LEU A 173 48.83 66.20 21.25
CA LEU A 173 48.36 65.24 22.26
C LEU A 173 46.82 65.15 22.28
N ALA A 174 46.14 66.29 22.29
CA ALA A 174 44.67 66.35 22.24
C ALA A 174 44.11 65.74 20.94
N LEU A 175 44.78 65.95 19.80
CA LEU A 175 44.42 65.33 18.53
C LEU A 175 44.60 63.81 18.54
N ILE A 176 45.66 63.29 19.15
CA ILE A 176 45.87 61.84 19.25
C ILE A 176 44.82 61.23 20.18
N ILE A 177 44.61 61.79 21.37
CA ILE A 177 43.67 61.28 22.37
C ILE A 177 42.23 61.33 21.85
N SER A 178 41.81 62.44 21.23
CA SER A 178 40.46 62.58 20.65
C SER A 178 40.16 61.59 19.52
N ARG A 179 41.20 60.99 18.92
CA ARG A 179 41.10 59.99 17.85
C ARG A 179 41.16 58.55 18.35
N ILE A 180 41.37 58.30 19.65
CA ILE A 180 41.29 56.95 20.22
C ILE A 180 39.80 56.58 20.31
N PRO A 181 39.31 55.60 19.52
CA PRO A 181 37.92 55.18 19.63
C PRO A 181 37.64 54.59 21.01
N ILE A 182 36.54 55.01 21.63
CA ILE A 182 36.05 54.44 22.88
C ILE A 182 35.27 53.18 22.49
N VAL A 183 35.89 52.02 22.70
CA VAL A 183 35.21 50.73 22.55
C VAL A 183 34.34 50.52 23.78
N LYS A 184 33.03 50.32 23.59
CA LYS A 184 32.06 49.97 24.64
C LYS A 184 31.75 48.49 24.59
#